data_AF-A0A366XLK2-F1
#
_entry.id   AF-A0A366XLK2-F1
#
_cell.length_a   1.000
_cell.length_b   1.000
_cell.length_c   1.000
_cell.angle_alpha   90.00
_cell.angle_beta   90.00
_cell.angle_gamma   90.00
#
_symmetry.space_group_name_H-M   'P 1'
#
loop_
_entity.id
_entity.type
_entity.pdbx_description
1 polymer ?
#
loop_
_entity_poly.entity_id
_entity_poly.type
_entity_poly.pdbx_seq_one_letter_code
_entity_poly.pdbx_strand_id
1 'polypeptide(L)' 'MVTYIISYKPFGIGNWTKATVSKDIAETLYKEYTEYGWPVSIEQVEVATDSKDESTTTA' A
#
# COMPACT_ATOMS: atom_id res chain seq x y z
N MET A 1 1.49 15.69 1.12
CA MET A 1 0.22 14.94 1.22
C MET A 1 0.47 13.70 2.05
N VAL A 2 -0.38 13.37 3.01
CA VAL A 2 -0.25 12.12 3.79
C VAL A 2 -0.99 11.02 3.05
N THR A 3 -0.30 9.93 2.75
CA THR A 3 -0.87 8.75 2.10
C THR A 3 -0.64 7.53 2.97
N TYR A 4 -1.39 6.46 2.72
CA TYR A 4 -1.25 5.21 3.45
C TYR A 4 -1.01 4.09 2.45
N ILE A 5 -0.03 3.24 2.73
CA ILE A 5 0.20 2.02 1.98
C ILE A 5 -0.47 0.89 2.72
N ILE A 6 -1.47 0.28 2.10
CA ILE A 6 -2.04 -0.98 2.57
C ILE A 6 -1.32 -2.14 1.88
N SER A 7 -0.73 -3.01 2.67
CA SER A 7 -0.12 -4.26 2.23
C SER A 7 -1.03 -5.41 2.63
N TYR A 8 -1.46 -6.24 1.68
CA TYR A 8 -2.32 -7.39 1.95
C TYR A 8 -1.90 -8.62 1.14
N LYS A 9 -2.31 -9.80 1.60
CA LYS A 9 -2.01 -11.05 0.92
C LYS A 9 -3.28 -11.88 0.67
N PRO A 10 -3.79 -11.92 -0.57
CA PRO A 10 -4.94 -12.75 -0.90
C PRO A 10 -4.67 -14.21 -0.53
N PHE A 11 -5.57 -14.81 0.25
CA PHE A 11 -5.48 -16.20 0.69
C PHE A 11 -4.21 -16.57 1.48
N GLY A 12 -3.40 -15.60 1.93
CA GLY A 12 -2.16 -15.86 2.67
C GLY A 12 -1.02 -16.50 1.86
N ILE A 13 -1.18 -16.70 0.54
CA ILE A 13 -0.22 -17.40 -0.34
C ILE A 13 0.31 -16.42 -1.41
N GLY A 14 1.61 -16.49 -1.76
CA GLY A 14 2.22 -15.63 -2.78
C GLY A 14 2.90 -14.36 -2.26
N ASN A 15 2.90 -13.30 -3.07
CA ASN A 15 3.52 -12.01 -2.77
C ASN A 15 2.54 -11.04 -2.09
N TRP A 16 3.07 -10.11 -1.30
CA TRP A 16 2.30 -9.02 -0.74
C TRP A 16 1.89 -8.04 -1.84
N THR A 17 0.60 -7.73 -1.91
CA THR A 17 0.07 -6.67 -2.77
C THR A 17 0.07 -5.38 -1.98
N LYS A 18 0.62 -4.31 -2.56
CA LYS A 18 0.70 -2.99 -1.95
C LYS A 18 -0.14 -2.01 -2.75
N ALA A 19 -0.95 -1.21 -2.06
CA ALA A 19 -1.71 -0.13 -2.67
C ALA A 19 -1.56 1.15 -1.86
N THR A 20 -1.28 2.26 -2.55
CA THR A 20 -1.23 3.59 -1.94
C THR A 20 -2.60 4.22 -2.03
N VAL A 21 -3.21 4.49 -0.88
CA VAL A 21 -4.57 5.00 -0.76
C VAL A 21 -4.64 6.11 0.30
N SER A 22 -5.78 6.79 0.34
CA SER A 22 -6.11 7.74 1.41
C SER A 22 -6.39 7.01 2.73
N LYS A 23 -6.30 7.73 3.85
CA LYS A 23 -6.52 7.17 5.20
C LYS A 23 -7.83 6.37 5.31
N ASP A 24 -8.94 6.98 4.92
CA ASP A 24 -10.28 6.41 5.05
C ASP A 24 -10.43 5.08 4.28
N ILE A 25 -9.83 5.04 3.08
CA ILE A 25 -9.79 3.84 2.26
C ILE A 25 -8.88 2.77 2.89
N ALA A 26 -7.72 3.14 3.44
CA ALA A 26 -6.83 2.18 4.10
C ALA A 26 -7.51 1.50 5.30
N GLU A 27 -8.20 2.28 6.14
CA GLU A 27 -8.92 1.76 7.32
C GLU A 27 -10.07 0.83 6.90
N THR A 28 -10.84 1.21 5.88
CA THR A 28 -11.94 0.40 5.34
C THR A 28 -11.44 -0.93 4.77
N LEU A 29 -10.43 -0.88 3.88
CA LEU A 29 -9.86 -2.08 3.26
C LEU A 29 -9.19 -2.99 4.29
N TYR A 30 -8.53 -2.44 5.30
CA TYR A 30 -7.92 -3.24 6.36
C TYR A 30 -8.95 -4.08 7.10
N LYS A 31 -10.08 -3.47 7.47
CA LYS A 31 -11.16 -4.18 8.15
C LYS A 31 -11.74 -5.28 7.26
N GLU A 32 -12.11 -4.94 6.03
CA GLU A 32 -12.71 -5.87 5.07
C GLU A 32 -11.79 -7.06 4.76
N TYR A 33 -10.50 -6.80 4.47
CA TYR A 33 -9.54 -7.84 4.16
C TYR A 33 -9.17 -8.70 5.37
N THR A 34 -9.18 -8.12 6.58
CA THR A 34 -9.00 -8.90 7.82
C THR A 34 -10.20 -9.82 8.07
N GLU A 35 -11.42 -9.37 7.77
CA GLU A 35 -12.63 -10.22 7.85
C GLU A 35 -12.59 -11.39 6.85
N TYR A 36 -11.91 -11.22 5.72
CA TYR A 36 -11.63 -12.33 4.78
C TYR A 36 -10.54 -13.30 5.27
N GLY A 37 -9.93 -13.04 6.42
CA GLY A 37 -8.84 -13.84 6.98
C GLY A 37 -7.52 -13.64 6.25
N TRP A 38 -7.37 -12.56 5.49
CA TRP A 38 -6.11 -12.24 4.83
C TRP A 38 -5.18 -11.53 5.81
N PRO A 39 -3.86 -11.78 5.76
CA PRO A 39 -2.92 -10.98 6.53
C PRO A 39 -2.78 -9.61 5.85
N VAL A 40 -3.01 -8.56 6.64
CA VAL A 40 -3.03 -7.16 6.20
C VAL A 40 -2.16 -6.31 7.11
N SER A 41 -1.52 -5.29 6.56
CA SER A 41 -0.75 -4.26 7.27
C SER A 41 -1.00 -2.89 6.66
N ILE A 42 -1.04 -1.85 7.47
CA ILE A 42 -1.15 -0.45 7.02
C ILE A 42 0.11 0.30 7.46
N GLU A 43 0.70 1.05 6.54
CA GLU A 43 1.86 1.90 6.78
C GLU A 43 1.50 3.34 6.40
N GLN A 44 1.70 4.30 7.31
CA GLN A 44 1.55 5.72 6.99
C GLN A 44 2.79 6.17 6.22
N VAL A 45 2.57 6.75 5.04
CA VAL A 45 3.63 7.31 4.22
C VAL A 45 3.38 8.80 4.03
N GLU A 46 4.21 9.58 4.69
CA GLU A 46 4.33 11.01 4.43
C GLU A 46 5.09 11.17 3.13
N VAL A 47 4.36 11.40 2.04
CA VAL A 47 5.00 11.71 0.76
C VAL A 47 5.60 13.11 0.90
N ALA A 48 6.90 13.15 1.19
CA ALA A 48 7.73 14.27 0.82
C ALA A 48 7.63 14.37 -0.70
N THR A 49 6.99 15.42 -1.21
CA THR A 49 7.06 15.77 -2.63
C THR A 49 8.49 16.23 -2.91
N ASP A 50 9.42 15.29 -3.05
CA ASP A 50 10.69 15.54 -3.71
C ASP A 50 10.51 15.13 -5.17
N SER A 51 10.34 16.16 -6.01
CA SER A 51 10.47 16.02 -7.44
C SER A 51 11.88 15.54 -7.75
N LYS A 52 12.03 14.31 -8.24
CA LYS A 52 13.11 14.01 -9.19
C LYS A 52 12.70 12.98 -10.22
N ASP A 53 12.17 13.51 -11.32
CA ASP A 53 12.34 12.96 -12.66
C ASP A 53 13.85 12.84 -12.94
N GLU A 54 14.38 11.64 -13.22
CA GLU A 54 15.61 11.41 -14.03
C GLU A 54 15.95 9.90 -14.16
N SER A 55 15.79 9.38 -15.39
CA SER A 55 16.61 8.41 -16.15
C SER A 55 17.23 7.17 -15.45
N THR A 56 17.32 5.98 -16.07
CA THR A 56 17.93 5.77 -17.39
C THR A 56 17.67 4.35 -17.92
N THR A 57 17.42 4.24 -19.22
CA THR A 57 17.66 3.08 -20.09
C THR A 57 19.09 2.54 -19.93
N THR A 58 19.25 1.21 -19.83
CA THR A 58 20.55 0.55 -20.07
C THR A 58 20.43 -0.32 -21.32
N ALA A 59 21.30 -0.01 -22.28
CA ALA A 59 21.46 -0.65 -23.59
C ALA A 59 22.00 -2.08 -23.50
#